data_AF-A0A6G4U8E3-F1
#
_entry.id   AF-A0A6G4U8E3-F1
#
_cell.length_a   1.000
_cell.length_b   1.000
_cell.length_c   1.000
_cell.angle_alpha   90.00
_cell.angle_beta   90.00
_cell.angle_gamma   90.00
#
_symmetry.space_group_name_H-M   'P 1'
#
loop_
_entity.id
_entity.type
_entity.pdbx_description
1 polymer ?
#
loop_
_entity_poly.entity_id
_entity_poly.type
_entity_poly.pdbx_seq_one_letter_code
_entity_poly.pdbx_strand_id
1 'polypeptide(L)'
;MPTDVHQHIWPPRLIELLRARTAPPRLDGWTLHLAGEPPYDVDPADHDAQARAALAVADGLDLALVSLSSPLGIELLPPDEAEELLAAYHDGVHALPAPFGAWAAASLTRPDPAALTRELTRGAYGLQLPANALVDEAGWRACGPLLEALETAGKPLFVHPG
;
A
#
# COMPACT_ATOMS: atom_id res chain seq x y z
N MET A 1 9.25 14.24 -16.98
CA MET A 1 8.37 14.22 -15.82
C MET A 1 9.10 13.51 -14.67
N PRO A 2 9.90 14.21 -13.84
CA PRO A 2 10.59 13.58 -12.71
C PRO A 2 9.57 12.91 -11.80
N THR A 3 9.76 11.61 -11.59
CA THR A 3 8.80 10.76 -10.88
C THR A 3 9.55 9.98 -9.82
N ASP A 4 9.07 10.07 -8.59
CA ASP A 4 9.38 9.10 -7.55
C ASP A 4 8.32 7.99 -7.59
N VAL A 5 8.75 6.75 -7.76
CA VAL A 5 7.85 5.60 -7.86
C VAL A 5 7.67 4.87 -6.54
N HIS A 6 8.35 5.31 -5.47
CA HIS A 6 8.49 4.55 -4.24
C HIS A 6 8.43 5.47 -3.01
N GLN A 7 7.21 5.85 -2.64
CA GLN A 7 6.92 6.60 -1.43
C GLN A 7 6.00 5.80 -0.51
N HIS A 8 6.09 6.06 0.80
CA HIS A 8 5.15 5.52 1.78
C HIS A 8 4.56 6.66 2.60
N ILE A 9 3.24 6.68 2.69
CA ILE A 9 2.48 7.59 3.55
C ILE A 9 1.32 6.76 4.11
N TRP A 10 1.09 6.84 5.42
CA TRP A 10 -0.05 6.18 6.05
C TRP A 10 -1.17 7.20 6.25
N PRO A 11 -2.31 7.07 5.54
CA PRO A 11 -3.41 8.00 5.71
C PRO A 11 -3.99 7.95 7.13
N PRO A 12 -4.60 9.05 7.63
CA PRO A 12 -5.10 9.11 9.00
C PRO A 12 -6.03 7.95 9.39
N ARG A 13 -6.95 7.56 8.49
CA ARG A 13 -7.87 6.44 8.75
C ARG A 13 -7.15 5.10 8.90
N LEU A 14 -6.10 4.86 8.11
CA LEU A 14 -5.28 3.66 8.25
C LEU A 14 -4.57 3.64 9.61
N ILE A 15 -4.01 4.78 10.05
CA ILE A 15 -3.36 4.92 11.35
C ILE A 15 -4.34 4.62 12.49
N GLU A 16 -5.56 5.18 12.43
CA GLU A 16 -6.62 4.93 13.42
C GLU A 16 -6.97 3.44 13.51
N LEU A 17 -7.11 2.77 12.36
CA LEU A 17 -7.40 1.34 12.31
C LEU A 17 -6.26 0.51 12.87
N LEU A 18 -5.02 0.83 12.53
CA LEU A 18 -3.84 0.18 13.11
C LEU A 18 -3.79 0.35 14.64
N ARG A 19 -4.23 1.51 15.17
CA ARG A 19 -4.32 1.74 16.62
C ARG A 19 -5.46 0.98 17.30
N ALA A 20 -6.56 0.75 16.58
CA ALA A 20 -7.71 0.02 17.09
C ALA A 20 -7.47 -1.51 17.15
N ARG A 21 -6.49 -2.01 16.39
CA ARG A 21 -6.15 -3.44 16.36
C ARG A 21 -5.49 -3.89 17.67
N THR A 22 -5.88 -5.08 18.12
CA THR A 22 -5.29 -5.75 19.31
C THR A 22 -4.17 -6.73 18.96
N ALA A 23 -4.01 -7.06 17.67
CA ALA A 23 -2.97 -7.95 17.16
C ALA A 23 -2.20 -7.29 16.01
N PRO A 24 -0.91 -7.63 15.80
CA PRO A 24 -0.12 -7.12 14.69
C PRO A 24 -0.80 -7.31 13.30
N PRO A 25 -0.53 -6.42 12.32
CA PRO A 25 0.15 -5.14 12.50
C PRO A 25 -0.73 -4.19 13.33
N ARG A 26 -0.14 -3.52 14.32
CA ARG A 26 -0.85 -2.52 15.13
C ARG A 26 0.06 -1.38 15.54
N LEU A 27 -0.53 -0.25 15.88
CA LEU A 27 0.16 0.90 16.46
C LEU A 27 -0.24 1.06 17.93
N ASP A 28 0.74 1.26 18.80
CA ASP A 28 0.56 1.77 20.17
C ASP A 28 1.15 3.19 20.23
N GLY A 29 0.28 4.20 20.14
CA GLY A 29 0.73 5.56 19.83
C GLY A 29 1.39 5.60 18.44
N TRP A 30 2.72 5.72 18.41
CA TRP A 30 3.54 5.66 17.19
C TRP A 30 4.54 4.49 17.20
N THR A 31 4.48 3.62 18.22
CA THR A 31 5.26 2.39 18.23
C THR A 31 4.51 1.34 17.40
N LEU A 32 5.12 0.91 16.30
CA LEU A 32 4.64 -0.14 15.42
C LEU A 32 5.00 -1.51 15.97
N HIS A 33 4.00 -2.39 16.04
CA HIS A 33 4.16 -3.80 16.39
C HIS A 33 3.82 -4.67 15.19
N LEU A 34 4.82 -5.43 14.73
CA LEU A 34 4.71 -6.43 13.66
C LEU A 34 4.85 -7.85 14.24
N ALA A 35 4.47 -8.87 13.45
CA ALA A 35 4.59 -10.26 13.88
C ALA A 35 6.04 -10.78 13.80
N GLY A 36 6.82 -10.30 12.82
CA GLY A 36 8.16 -10.83 12.51
C GLY A 36 9.34 -9.93 12.91
N GLU A 37 9.07 -8.71 13.38
CA GLU A 37 10.09 -7.70 13.64
C GLU A 37 9.95 -7.11 15.06
N PRO A 38 11.04 -6.65 15.69
CA PRO A 38 10.98 -5.90 16.93
C PRO A 38 10.12 -4.64 16.78
N PRO A 39 9.52 -4.12 17.88
CA PRO A 39 8.81 -2.85 17.84
C PRO A 39 9.67 -1.73 17.28
N TYR A 40 9.06 -0.88 16.46
CA TYR A 40 9.73 0.24 15.79
C TYR A 40 8.99 1.54 16.07
N ASP A 41 9.71 2.58 16.50
CA ASP A 41 9.13 3.89 16.72
C ASP A 41 9.04 4.66 15.40
N VAL A 42 7.82 4.85 14.91
CA VAL A 42 7.52 5.54 13.66
C VAL A 42 7.54 7.05 13.91
N ASP A 43 8.20 7.81 13.03
CA ASP A 43 8.13 9.27 13.09
C ASP A 43 6.79 9.76 12.49
N PRO A 44 5.90 10.42 13.25
CA PRO A 44 4.70 11.04 12.69
C PRO A 44 4.96 11.97 11.50
N ALA A 45 6.13 12.64 11.46
CA ALA A 45 6.46 13.59 10.41
C ALA A 45 6.60 12.93 9.04
N ASP A 46 6.93 11.64 8.98
CA ASP A 46 6.99 10.88 7.73
C ASP A 46 5.62 10.70 7.07
N HIS A 47 4.54 10.95 7.83
CA HIS A 47 3.17 10.79 7.37
C HIS A 47 2.38 12.11 7.30
N ASP A 48 3.05 13.27 7.43
CA ASP A 48 2.45 14.58 7.17
C ASP A 48 2.33 14.81 5.66
N ALA A 49 1.13 14.59 5.11
CA ALA A 49 0.85 14.73 3.68
C ALA A 49 1.17 16.12 3.11
N GLN A 50 0.98 17.20 3.89
CA GLN A 50 1.21 18.56 3.40
C GLN A 50 2.71 18.87 3.36
N ALA A 51 3.43 18.50 4.42
CA ALA A 51 4.89 18.66 4.46
C ALA A 51 5.55 17.82 3.36
N ARG A 52 5.10 16.57 3.16
CA ARG A 52 5.60 15.68 2.12
C ARG A 52 5.30 16.19 0.71
N ALA A 53 4.12 16.76 0.47
CA ALA A 53 3.79 17.40 -0.82
C ALA A 53 4.69 18.61 -1.10
N ALA A 54 4.90 19.48 -0.11
CA ALA A 54 5.78 20.63 -0.24
C ALA A 54 7.24 20.22 -0.53
N LEU A 55 7.72 19.16 0.13
CA LEU A 55 9.03 18.58 -0.14
C LEU A 55 9.15 18.06 -1.57
N ALA A 56 8.17 17.27 -2.03
CA ALA A 56 8.17 16.74 -3.40
C ALA A 56 8.22 17.86 -4.45
N VAL A 57 7.49 18.96 -4.24
CA VAL A 57 7.54 20.15 -5.11
C VAL A 57 8.92 20.82 -5.05
N ALA A 58 9.50 20.97 -3.86
CA ALA A 58 10.83 21.56 -3.70
C ALA A 58 11.93 20.73 -4.40
N ASP A 59 11.78 19.41 -4.42
CA ASP A 59 12.66 18.47 -5.12
C ASP A 59 12.40 18.41 -6.64
N GLY A 60 11.39 19.13 -7.14
CA GLY A 60 11.05 19.19 -8.56
C GLY A 60 10.36 17.93 -9.09
N LEU A 61 9.69 17.16 -8.22
CA LEU A 61 8.90 16.01 -8.61
C LEU A 61 7.57 16.45 -9.23
N ASP A 62 7.28 15.92 -10.41
CA ASP A 62 5.97 16.06 -11.06
C ASP A 62 4.97 15.01 -10.55
N LEU A 63 5.47 13.89 -10.01
CA LEU A 63 4.68 12.76 -9.51
C LEU A 63 5.44 12.00 -8.42
N ALA A 64 4.72 11.61 -7.37
CA ALA A 64 5.21 10.76 -6.29
C ALA A 64 4.22 9.62 -6.02
N LEU A 65 4.58 8.38 -6.35
CA LEU A 65 3.70 7.23 -6.18
C LEU A 65 3.81 6.64 -4.78
N VAL A 66 2.70 6.70 -4.05
CA VAL A 66 2.56 6.10 -2.72
C VAL A 66 2.19 4.64 -2.88
N SER A 67 2.95 3.79 -2.21
CA SER A 67 2.72 2.37 -2.14
C SER A 67 2.45 1.92 -0.71
N LEU A 68 1.66 0.85 -0.55
CA LEU A 68 1.41 0.26 0.75
C LEU A 68 2.75 -0.20 1.35
N SER A 69 2.96 0.01 2.64
CA SER A 69 4.15 -0.53 3.30
C SER A 69 3.97 -2.04 3.48
N SER A 70 4.38 -2.84 2.49
CA SER A 70 4.21 -4.30 2.51
C SER A 70 4.75 -5.03 3.75
N PRO A 71 5.82 -4.56 4.43
CA PRO A 71 6.23 -5.13 5.72
C PRO A 71 5.17 -5.06 6.83
N LEU A 72 4.13 -4.22 6.70
CA LEU A 72 2.97 -4.27 7.59
C LEU A 72 2.26 -5.62 7.54
N GLY A 73 2.34 -6.34 6.41
CA GLY A 73 1.69 -7.64 6.23
C GLY A 73 0.17 -7.58 6.12
N ILE A 74 -0.39 -6.41 5.81
CA ILE A 74 -1.85 -6.20 5.66
C ILE A 74 -2.40 -7.10 4.55
N GLU A 75 -1.65 -7.25 3.46
CA GLU A 75 -1.99 -8.10 2.33
C GLU A 75 -2.19 -9.58 2.72
N LEU A 76 -1.57 -10.03 3.81
CA LEU A 76 -1.56 -11.41 4.30
C LEU A 76 -2.55 -11.66 5.46
N LEU A 77 -3.28 -10.64 5.92
CA LEU A 77 -4.27 -10.79 6.98
C LEU A 77 -5.47 -11.64 6.54
N PRO A 78 -6.26 -12.18 7.50
CA PRO A 78 -7.59 -12.71 7.21
C PRO A 78 -8.42 -11.68 6.43
N PRO A 79 -9.22 -12.10 5.43
CA PRO A 79 -9.91 -11.16 4.54
C PRO A 79 -10.79 -10.13 5.26
N ASP A 80 -11.47 -10.53 6.32
CA ASP A 80 -12.32 -9.69 7.16
C ASP A 80 -11.54 -8.63 7.95
N GLU A 81 -10.27 -8.88 8.24
CA GLU A 81 -9.36 -7.90 8.85
C GLU A 81 -8.67 -7.03 7.80
N ALA A 82 -8.30 -7.59 6.65
CA ALA A 82 -7.57 -6.90 5.60
C ALA A 82 -8.42 -5.87 4.86
N GLU A 83 -9.70 -6.17 4.63
CA GLU A 83 -10.57 -5.38 3.76
C GLU A 83 -10.69 -3.92 4.22
N GLU A 84 -10.94 -3.68 5.51
CA GLU A 84 -11.09 -2.32 6.03
C GLU A 84 -9.76 -1.54 5.97
N LEU A 85 -8.63 -2.21 6.22
CA LEU A 85 -7.29 -1.61 6.16
C LEU A 85 -6.89 -1.24 4.73
N LEU A 86 -7.13 -2.14 3.77
CA LEU A 86 -6.85 -1.90 2.36
C LEU A 86 -7.72 -0.76 1.82
N ALA A 87 -9.02 -0.75 2.15
CA ALA A 87 -9.92 0.34 1.77
C ALA A 87 -9.46 1.68 2.36
N ALA A 88 -9.10 1.72 3.66
CA ALA A 88 -8.59 2.92 4.30
C ALA A 88 -7.27 3.43 3.69
N TYR A 89 -6.39 2.51 3.27
CA TYR A 89 -5.20 2.84 2.50
C TYR A 89 -5.59 3.47 1.16
N HIS A 90 -6.39 2.78 0.32
CA HIS A 90 -6.76 3.28 -1.02
C HIS A 90 -7.48 4.62 -0.96
N ASP A 91 -8.52 4.74 -0.12
CA ASP A 91 -9.27 5.98 0.04
C ASP A 91 -8.38 7.14 0.47
N GLY A 92 -7.48 6.86 1.40
CA GLY A 92 -6.57 7.86 1.92
C GLY A 92 -5.51 8.30 0.91
N VAL A 93 -4.90 7.38 0.16
CA VAL A 93 -3.87 7.75 -0.84
C VAL A 93 -4.48 8.46 -2.06
N HIS A 94 -5.69 8.08 -2.47
CA HIS A 94 -6.40 8.79 -3.55
C HIS A 94 -6.86 10.20 -3.15
N ALA A 95 -6.96 10.48 -1.84
CA ALA A 95 -7.31 11.80 -1.32
C ALA A 95 -6.09 12.71 -1.04
N LEU A 96 -4.87 12.21 -1.25
CA LEU A 96 -3.65 13.01 -1.05
C LEU A 96 -3.59 14.15 -2.08
N PRO A 97 -3.02 15.31 -1.71
CA PRO A 97 -2.82 16.41 -2.65
C PRO A 97 -1.79 16.05 -3.73
N ALA A 98 -1.77 16.80 -4.83
CA ALA A 98 -0.65 16.74 -5.77
C ALA A 98 0.69 16.99 -5.04
N PRO A 99 1.80 16.34 -5.46
CA PRO A 99 1.94 15.52 -6.66
C PRO A 99 1.72 14.00 -6.43
N PHE A 100 0.98 13.60 -5.38
CA PHE A 100 0.84 12.19 -5.06
C PHE A 100 -0.05 11.41 -6.04
N GLY A 101 0.38 10.19 -6.35
CA GLY A 101 -0.42 9.15 -6.99
C GLY A 101 -0.34 7.85 -6.18
N ALA A 102 -1.08 6.82 -6.60
CA ALA A 102 -1.22 5.59 -5.81
C ALA A 102 -0.81 4.33 -6.59
N TRP A 103 -0.13 3.41 -5.90
CA TRP A 103 -0.13 1.99 -6.23
C TRP A 103 -1.32 1.30 -5.56
N ALA A 104 -2.03 0.44 -6.30
CA ALA A 104 -3.01 -0.45 -5.72
C ALA A 104 -2.31 -1.52 -4.87
N ALA A 105 -3.04 -2.07 -3.91
CA ALA A 105 -2.64 -3.18 -3.05
C ALA A 105 -3.82 -4.15 -2.99
N ALA A 106 -3.58 -5.42 -2.73
CA ALA A 106 -4.62 -6.44 -2.76
C ALA A 106 -4.44 -7.45 -1.64
N SER A 107 -5.54 -8.09 -1.23
CA SER A 107 -5.47 -9.27 -0.37
C SER A 107 -4.82 -10.42 -1.13
N LEU A 108 -3.88 -11.10 -0.49
CA LEU A 108 -3.22 -12.31 -1.00
C LEU A 108 -3.85 -13.59 -0.45
N THR A 109 -4.56 -13.49 0.69
CA THR A 109 -5.31 -14.61 1.27
C THR A 109 -6.65 -14.83 0.56
N ARG A 110 -7.21 -13.77 -0.05
CA ARG A 110 -8.37 -13.84 -0.95
C ARG A 110 -8.23 -12.80 -2.08
N PRO A 111 -7.48 -13.11 -3.14
CA PRO A 111 -7.34 -12.21 -4.28
C PRO A 111 -8.69 -11.87 -4.93
N ASP A 112 -8.93 -10.57 -5.15
CA ASP A 112 -10.12 -10.05 -5.85
C ASP A 112 -9.67 -9.20 -7.06
N PRO A 113 -9.62 -9.79 -8.27
CA PRO A 113 -9.29 -9.05 -9.49
C PRO A 113 -10.26 -7.93 -9.81
N ALA A 114 -11.54 -8.06 -9.44
CA ALA A 114 -12.52 -7.01 -9.70
C ALA A 114 -12.28 -5.80 -8.78
N ALA A 115 -11.86 -6.01 -7.54
CA ALA A 115 -11.39 -4.92 -6.66
C ALA A 115 -10.18 -4.20 -7.26
N LEU A 116 -9.19 -4.95 -7.75
CA LEU A 116 -8.04 -4.35 -8.43
C LEU A 116 -8.47 -3.52 -9.64
N THR A 117 -9.35 -4.04 -10.51
CA THR A 117 -9.87 -3.27 -11.66
C THR A 117 -10.55 -1.97 -11.23
N ARG A 118 -11.30 -1.96 -10.11
CA ARG A 118 -11.90 -0.73 -9.57
C ARG A 118 -10.83 0.28 -9.18
N GLU A 119 -9.77 -0.14 -8.48
CA GLU A 119 -8.68 0.76 -8.09
C GLU A 119 -7.88 1.30 -9.28
N LEU A 120 -7.60 0.46 -10.28
CA LEU A 120 -6.96 0.90 -11.52
C LEU A 120 -7.84 1.92 -12.28
N THR A 121 -9.16 1.73 -12.28
CA THR A 121 -10.12 2.68 -12.88
C THR A 121 -10.18 4.00 -12.10
N ARG A 122 -10.03 3.93 -10.78
CA ARG A 122 -10.03 5.08 -9.88
C ARG A 122 -8.78 5.95 -10.01
N GLY A 123 -7.71 5.43 -10.62
CA GLY A 123 -6.50 6.19 -10.93
C GLY A 123 -5.22 5.56 -10.39
N ALA A 124 -5.27 4.35 -9.80
CA ALA A 124 -4.05 3.66 -9.40
C ALA A 124 -3.14 3.41 -10.62
N TYR A 125 -1.84 3.65 -10.43
CA TYR A 125 -0.84 3.53 -11.49
C TYR A 125 -0.58 2.09 -11.90
N GLY A 126 -0.81 1.15 -10.99
CA GLY A 126 -0.63 -0.27 -11.18
C GLY A 126 -0.88 -1.00 -9.87
N LEU A 127 -0.34 -2.21 -9.74
CA LEU A 127 -0.43 -3.03 -8.54
C LEU A 127 0.94 -3.13 -7.88
N GLN A 128 0.99 -2.99 -6.55
CA GLN A 128 2.11 -3.47 -5.76
C GLN A 128 1.83 -4.88 -5.24
N LEU A 129 2.84 -5.75 -5.30
CA LEU A 129 2.86 -7.03 -4.58
C LEU A 129 4.13 -7.14 -3.72
N PRO A 130 4.04 -7.72 -2.51
CA PRO A 130 5.24 -8.04 -1.74
C PRO A 130 6.05 -9.14 -2.44
N ALA A 131 7.38 -9.03 -2.40
CA ALA A 131 8.28 -9.97 -3.05
C ALA A 131 8.11 -11.41 -2.54
N ASN A 132 7.77 -11.58 -1.25
CA ASN A 132 7.52 -12.88 -0.63
C ASN A 132 6.31 -13.64 -1.24
N ALA A 133 5.39 -12.95 -1.92
CA ALA A 133 4.26 -13.55 -2.61
C ALA A 133 4.62 -14.18 -3.96
N LEU A 134 5.83 -13.91 -4.48
CA LEU A 134 6.28 -14.29 -5.82
C LEU A 134 7.55 -15.18 -5.79
N VAL A 135 7.80 -15.85 -4.67
CA VAL A 135 9.02 -16.66 -4.44
C VAL A 135 9.01 -17.96 -5.23
N ASP A 136 7.84 -18.60 -5.37
CA ASP A 136 7.70 -19.91 -5.99
C ASP A 136 6.46 -20.04 -6.88
N GLU A 137 6.34 -21.18 -7.56
CA GLU A 137 5.22 -21.47 -8.46
C GLU A 137 3.85 -21.33 -7.77
N ALA A 138 3.75 -21.70 -6.49
CA ALA A 138 2.49 -21.60 -5.76
C ALA A 138 2.11 -20.14 -5.51
N GLY A 139 3.07 -19.29 -5.14
CA GLY A 139 2.88 -17.84 -5.01
C GLY A 139 2.46 -17.18 -6.33
N TRP A 140 3.13 -17.52 -7.43
CA TRP A 140 2.74 -17.05 -8.77
C TRP A 140 1.32 -17.49 -9.16
N ARG A 141 0.95 -18.74 -8.88
CA ARG A 141 -0.42 -19.25 -9.12
C ARG A 141 -1.46 -18.52 -8.27
N ALA A 142 -1.16 -18.25 -7.01
CA ALA A 142 -2.05 -17.51 -6.11
C ALA A 142 -2.26 -16.07 -6.57
N CYS A 143 -1.20 -15.40 -7.07
CA CYS A 143 -1.29 -14.04 -7.60
C CYS A 143 -1.85 -13.96 -9.03
N GLY A 144 -1.93 -15.08 -9.75
CA GLY A 144 -2.34 -15.18 -11.16
C GLY A 144 -3.56 -14.34 -11.52
N PRO A 145 -4.70 -14.45 -10.81
CA PRO A 145 -5.88 -13.64 -11.10
C PRO A 145 -5.66 -12.12 -11.04
N LEU A 146 -4.81 -11.64 -10.13
CA LEU A 146 -4.45 -10.21 -10.04
C LEU A 146 -3.52 -9.81 -11.19
N LEU A 147 -2.56 -10.67 -11.55
CA LEU A 147 -1.62 -10.44 -12.64
C LEU A 147 -2.34 -10.40 -14.00
N GLU A 148 -3.31 -11.29 -14.24
CA GLU A 148 -4.14 -11.30 -15.46
C GLU A 148 -4.98 -10.02 -15.58
N ALA A 149 -5.58 -9.55 -14.48
CA ALA A 149 -6.32 -8.29 -14.48
C ALA A 149 -5.41 -7.08 -14.72
N LEU A 150 -4.19 -7.10 -14.15
CA LEU A 150 -3.19 -6.05 -14.35
C LEU A 150 -2.67 -6.02 -15.80
N GLU A 151 -2.41 -7.19 -16.38
CA GLU A 151 -2.02 -7.34 -17.78
C GLU A 151 -3.14 -6.85 -18.71
N THR A 152 -4.39 -7.26 -18.45
CA THR A 152 -5.56 -6.81 -19.22
C THR A 152 -5.70 -5.29 -19.20
N ALA A 153 -5.39 -4.64 -18.07
CA ALA A 153 -5.41 -3.19 -17.94
C ALA A 153 -4.18 -2.49 -18.56
N GLY A 154 -3.15 -3.25 -18.97
CA GLY A 154 -1.90 -2.70 -19.51
C GLY A 154 -1.11 -1.88 -18.47
N LYS A 155 -1.17 -2.28 -17.20
CA LYS A 155 -0.61 -1.52 -16.07
C LYS A 155 0.63 -2.21 -15.48
N PRO A 156 1.58 -1.44 -14.91
CA PRO A 156 2.81 -1.99 -14.32
C PRO A 156 2.55 -2.75 -13.00
N LEU A 157 3.42 -3.72 -12.74
CA LEU A 157 3.58 -4.36 -11.44
C LEU A 157 4.79 -3.74 -10.72
N PHE A 158 4.60 -3.35 -9.46
CA PHE A 158 5.68 -2.98 -8.56
C PHE A 158 5.91 -4.09 -7.52
N VAL A 159 7.08 -4.72 -7.54
CA VAL A 159 7.43 -5.75 -6.56
C VAL A 159 8.24 -5.11 -5.44
N HIS A 160 7.67 -5.08 -4.23
CA HIS A 160 8.24 -4.38 -3.09
C HIS A 160 8.75 -5.39 -2.03
N PRO A 161 9.87 -5.14 -1.34
CA PRO A 161 10.29 -5.98 -0.21
C PRO A 161 9.20 -6.07 0.87
N GLY A 162 8.87 -7.26 1.34
CA GLY A 162 7.85 -7.50 2.35
C GLY A 162 7.92 -8.90 2.91
#